data_AF-A0A661S704-F1
#
_entry.id   AF-A0A661S704-F1
#
_cell.length_a   1.000
_cell.length_b   1.000
_cell.length_c   1.000
_cell.angle_alpha   90.00
_cell.angle_beta   90.00
_cell.angle_gamma   90.00
#
_symmetry.space_group_name_H-M   'P 1'
#
loop_
_entity.id
_entity.type
_entity.pdbx_description
1 polymer ?
#
loop_
_entity_poly.entity_id
_entity_poly.type
_entity_poly.pdbx_seq_one_letter_code
_entity_poly.pdbx_strand_id
1 'polypeptide(L)'
;MRVEFLLEEVSMANILRELLPKILPDGYELDVNCFLRPHRGKSDLQKSVPRKMKVFSNFYEPARIVIIQDQDSQNCLQLKKLLESLCEQSGFCPFLIRIVCRELESWYLGSRSDSDDH
;
A
#
# COMPACT_ATOMS: atom_id res chain seq x y z
N MET A 1 2.73 -8.82 16.22
CA MET A 1 1.74 -8.82 15.10
C MET A 1 2.41 -8.22 13.89
N ARG A 2 2.30 -8.89 12.74
CA ARG A 2 2.96 -8.51 11.49
C ARG A 2 2.04 -7.66 10.61
N VAL A 3 2.59 -6.67 9.91
CA VAL A 3 1.88 -5.86 8.91
C VAL A 3 2.64 -5.88 7.59
N GLU A 4 1.94 -6.21 6.51
CA GLU A 4 2.49 -6.30 5.17
C GLU A 4 1.84 -5.26 4.28
N PHE A 5 2.63 -4.28 3.86
CA PHE A 5 2.20 -3.21 2.96
C PHE A 5 2.45 -3.66 1.52
N LEU A 6 1.39 -3.91 0.75
CA LEU A 6 1.46 -4.19 -0.68
C LEU A 6 1.25 -2.87 -1.43
N LEU A 7 2.30 -2.40 -2.12
CA LEU A 7 2.34 -1.08 -2.74
C LEU A 7 2.40 -1.24 -4.26
N GLU A 8 1.72 -0.36 -5.00
CA GLU A 8 1.71 -0.40 -6.46
C GLU A 8 3.11 -0.24 -7.07
N GLU A 9 3.93 0.65 -6.52
CA GLU A 9 5.21 1.04 -7.09
C GLU A 9 6.32 1.32 -6.05
N VAL A 10 7.56 1.41 -6.54
CA VAL A 10 8.77 1.57 -5.71
C VAL A 10 8.87 2.97 -5.11
N SER A 11 8.47 4.00 -5.85
CA SER A 11 8.36 5.39 -5.39
C SER A 11 7.56 5.46 -4.10
N MET A 12 6.35 4.88 -4.06
CA MET A 12 5.51 4.83 -2.86
C MET A 12 6.20 4.16 -1.66
N ALA A 13 7.03 3.13 -1.90
CA ALA A 13 7.81 2.53 -0.82
C ALA A 13 8.83 3.51 -0.24
N ASN A 14 9.52 4.29 -1.08
CA ASN A 14 10.50 5.28 -0.62
C ASN A 14 9.84 6.34 0.27
N ILE A 15 8.67 6.81 -0.13
CA ILE A 15 7.84 7.74 0.65
C ILE A 15 7.52 7.16 2.02
N LEU A 16 7.00 5.93 2.05
CA LEU A 16 6.58 5.28 3.28
C LEU A 16 7.73 4.93 4.21
N ARG A 17 8.93 4.68 3.68
CA ARG A 17 10.13 4.49 4.51
C ARG A 17 10.43 5.72 5.37
N GLU A 18 10.18 6.91 4.83
CA GLU A 18 10.40 8.17 5.57
C GLU A 18 9.21 8.58 6.44
N LEU A 19 8.00 8.24 6.01
CA LEU A 19 6.76 8.63 6.69
C LEU A 19 6.38 7.70 7.84
N LEU A 20 6.42 6.38 7.63
CA LEU A 20 5.94 5.39 8.59
C LEU A 20 6.61 5.50 9.97
N PRO A 21 7.93 5.68 10.10
CA PRO A 21 8.56 5.83 11.41
C PRO A 21 8.01 6.99 12.26
N LYS A 22 7.36 7.98 11.64
CA LYS A 22 6.81 9.16 12.30
C LYS A 22 5.34 9.01 12.70
N ILE A 23 4.62 8.05 12.08
CA ILE A 23 3.16 7.90 12.24
C ILE A 23 2.75 6.52 12.73
N LEU A 24 3.66 5.54 12.71
CA LEU A 24 3.41 4.23 13.26
C LEU A 24 3.18 4.36 14.79
N PRO A 25 2.15 3.69 15.32
CA PRO A 25 1.92 3.68 16.75
C PRO A 25 2.99 2.86 17.47
N ASP A 26 3.11 3.06 18.78
CA ASP A 26 4.05 2.31 19.62
C ASP A 26 3.90 0.79 19.43
N GLY A 27 5.05 0.10 19.39
CA GLY A 27 5.10 -1.35 19.14
C GLY A 27 5.06 -1.75 17.66
N TYR A 28 5.03 -0.79 16.73
CA TYR A 28 5.26 -1.05 15.31
C TYR A 28 6.52 -0.35 14.83
N GLU A 29 7.35 -1.09 14.11
CA GLU A 29 8.62 -0.63 13.59
C GLU A 29 8.84 -1.20 12.19
N LEU A 30 9.32 -0.33 11.31
CA LEU A 30 9.64 -0.68 9.94
C LEU A 30 10.76 -1.73 9.92
N ASP A 31 10.64 -2.72 9.05
CA ASP A 31 11.56 -3.85 8.88
C ASP A 31 11.69 -4.79 10.10
N VAL A 32 10.98 -4.51 11.20
CA VAL A 32 10.85 -5.42 12.37
C VAL A 32 9.52 -6.17 12.32
N ASN A 33 8.40 -5.45 12.26
CA ASN A 33 7.07 -6.05 12.16
C ASN A 33 6.18 -5.40 11.09
N CYS A 34 6.62 -4.29 10.49
CA CYS A 34 6.01 -3.65 9.33
C CYS A 34 6.90 -3.80 8.09
N PHE A 35 6.38 -4.38 7.01
CA PHE A 35 7.19 -4.68 5.82
C PHE A 35 6.59 -4.09 4.55
N LEU A 36 7.41 -3.43 3.75
CA LEU A 36 7.00 -2.85 2.47
C LEU A 36 7.27 -3.80 1.30
N ARG A 37 6.26 -4.03 0.47
CA ARG A 37 6.30 -4.88 -0.72
C ARG A 37 5.89 -4.06 -1.95
N PRO A 38 6.83 -3.33 -2.58
CA PRO A 38 6.54 -2.62 -3.83
C PRO A 38 6.38 -3.59 -4.99
N HIS A 39 5.52 -3.22 -5.93
CA HIS A 39 5.27 -3.94 -7.19
C HIS A 39 5.68 -3.08 -8.39
N ARG A 40 5.45 -3.61 -9.61
CA ARG A 40 5.70 -2.89 -10.87
C ARG A 40 4.39 -2.49 -11.54
N GLY A 41 3.56 -1.74 -10.82
CA GLY A 41 2.26 -1.25 -11.27
C GLY A 41 1.08 -2.15 -10.89
N LYS A 42 -0.14 -1.64 -11.10
CA LYS A 42 -1.40 -2.29 -10.67
C LYS A 42 -1.58 -3.76 -11.06
N SER A 43 -1.14 -4.15 -12.26
CA SER A 43 -1.31 -5.53 -12.73
C SER A 43 -0.49 -6.51 -11.89
N ASP A 44 0.74 -6.13 -11.53
CA ASP A 44 1.63 -6.93 -10.69
C ASP A 44 1.10 -6.97 -9.24
N LEU A 45 0.69 -5.82 -8.70
CA LEU A 45 0.06 -5.72 -7.39
C LEU A 45 -1.17 -6.64 -7.28
N GLN A 46 -2.14 -6.51 -8.19
CA GLN A 46 -3.39 -7.25 -8.16
C GLN A 46 -3.19 -8.76 -8.30
N LYS A 47 -2.21 -9.20 -9.11
CA LYS A 47 -1.83 -10.62 -9.20
C LYS A 47 -1.19 -11.14 -7.91
N SER A 48 -0.46 -10.29 -7.19
CA SER A 48 0.19 -10.67 -5.93
C SER A 48 -0.80 -10.83 -4.78
N VAL A 49 -1.88 -10.03 -4.75
CA VAL A 49 -2.83 -9.94 -3.62
C VAL A 49 -3.37 -11.32 -3.24
N PRO A 50 -3.94 -12.13 -4.15
CA PRO A 50 -4.42 -13.46 -3.81
C PRO A 50 -3.36 -14.37 -3.18
N ARG A 51 -2.14 -14.34 -3.73
CA ARG A 51 -1.03 -15.17 -3.23
C ARG A 51 -0.62 -14.73 -1.82
N LYS A 52 -0.50 -13.42 -1.59
CA LYS A 52 -0.10 -12.87 -0.29
C LYS A 52 -1.17 -13.12 0.77
N MET A 53 -2.44 -12.97 0.42
CA MET A 53 -3.56 -13.33 1.30
C MET A 53 -3.50 -14.78 1.75
N LYS A 54 -3.30 -15.74 0.82
CA LYS A 54 -3.16 -17.17 1.15
C LYS A 54 -2.00 -17.45 2.10
N VAL A 55 -0.84 -16.85 1.83
CA VAL A 55 0.36 -17.02 2.66
C VAL A 55 0.11 -16.46 4.07
N PHE A 56 -0.38 -15.23 4.18
CA PHE A 56 -0.53 -14.57 5.47
C PHE A 56 -1.73 -15.04 6.29
N SER A 57 -2.74 -15.65 5.65
CA SER A 57 -3.83 -16.32 6.36
C SER A 57 -3.38 -17.57 7.11
N ASN A 58 -2.30 -18.23 6.65
CA ASN A 58 -1.78 -19.48 7.22
C ASN A 58 -0.39 -19.30 7.85
N PHE A 59 0.00 -18.05 8.11
CA PHE A 59 1.31 -17.74 8.66
C PHE A 59 1.37 -18.11 10.14
N TYR A 60 2.56 -18.45 10.63
CA TYR A 60 2.74 -18.92 12.01
C TYR A 60 2.45 -17.85 13.07
N GLU A 61 2.42 -16.58 12.69
CA GLU A 61 2.06 -15.45 13.54
C GLU A 61 0.91 -14.63 12.91
N PRO A 62 0.11 -13.93 13.73
CA PRO A 62 -0.94 -13.05 13.22
C PRO A 62 -0.38 -11.95 12.32
N ALA A 63 -0.92 -11.88 11.10
CA ALA A 63 -0.57 -10.90 10.09
C ALA A 63 -1.78 -10.04 9.70
N ARG A 64 -1.50 -8.84 9.20
CA ARG A 64 -2.47 -7.96 8.52
C ARG A 64 -1.86 -7.45 7.23
N ILE A 65 -2.71 -7.21 6.24
CA ILE A 65 -2.28 -6.69 4.94
C ILE A 65 -2.82 -5.26 4.76
N VAL A 66 -1.96 -4.35 4.33
CA VAL A 66 -2.35 -3.00 3.91
C VAL A 66 -2.04 -2.88 2.42
N ILE A 67 -3.06 -2.71 1.59
CA ILE A 67 -2.89 -2.51 0.14
C ILE A 67 -2.98 -1.02 -0.13
N ILE A 68 -1.96 -0.47 -0.79
CA ILE A 68 -1.94 0.91 -1.25
C ILE A 68 -1.76 0.92 -2.76
N GLN A 69 -2.75 1.47 -3.45
CA GLN A 69 -2.77 1.55 -4.91
C GLN A 69 -3.18 2.97 -5.33
N ASP A 70 -2.58 3.50 -6.39
CA ASP A 70 -2.99 4.80 -6.92
C ASP A 70 -4.32 4.66 -7.66
N GLN A 71 -5.14 5.72 -7.60
CA GLN A 71 -6.45 5.72 -8.25
C GLN A 71 -6.34 5.65 -9.79
N ASP A 72 -5.27 6.22 -10.37
CA ASP A 72 -5.22 6.59 -11.79
C ASP A 72 -6.47 7.41 -12.22
N SER A 73 -6.87 7.31 -13.48
CA SER A 73 -8.15 7.77 -14.03
C SER A 73 -9.34 6.83 -13.73
N GLN A 74 -9.15 5.82 -12.88
CA GLN A 74 -10.20 4.84 -12.59
C GLN A 74 -11.14 5.33 -11.49
N ASN A 75 -12.36 4.79 -11.47
CA ASN A 75 -13.29 5.04 -10.38
C ASN A 75 -12.80 4.34 -9.11
N CYS A 76 -12.45 5.11 -8.07
CA CYS A 76 -11.91 4.59 -6.81
C CYS A 76 -12.83 3.56 -6.13
N LEU A 77 -14.15 3.69 -6.27
CA LEU A 77 -15.10 2.73 -5.70
C LEU A 77 -15.03 1.38 -6.43
N GLN A 78 -14.90 1.40 -7.76
CA GLN A 78 -14.75 0.17 -8.54
C GLN A 78 -13.42 -0.51 -8.25
N LEU A 79 -12.34 0.26 -8.18
CA LEU A 79 -11.01 -0.27 -7.83
C LEU A 79 -10.99 -0.88 -6.42
N LYS A 80 -11.63 -0.20 -5.45
CA LYS A 80 -11.72 -0.72 -4.08
C LYS A 80 -12.47 -2.05 -4.05
N LYS A 81 -13.62 -2.13 -4.71
CA LYS A 81 -14.42 -3.37 -4.80
C LYS A 81 -13.64 -4.51 -5.46
N LEU A 82 -12.87 -4.20 -6.51
CA LEU A 82 -12.00 -5.20 -7.14
C LEU A 82 -10.99 -5.75 -6.14
N LEU A 83 -10.26 -4.88 -5.44
CA LEU A 83 -9.26 -5.30 -4.45
C LEU A 83 -9.88 -6.05 -3.26
N GLU A 84 -11.04 -5.61 -2.77
CA GLU A 84 -11.81 -6.32 -1.74
C GLU A 84 -12.15 -7.74 -2.21
N SER A 85 -12.68 -7.88 -3.42
CA SER A 85 -13.04 -9.19 -3.98
C SER A 85 -11.83 -10.12 -4.11
N LEU A 86 -10.66 -9.60 -4.50
CA LEU A 86 -9.42 -10.37 -4.58
C LEU A 86 -8.96 -10.85 -3.20
N CYS A 87 -9.16 -10.05 -2.16
CA CYS A 87 -8.81 -10.43 -0.80
C CYS A 87 -9.77 -11.51 -0.26
N GLU A 88 -11.07 -11.26 -0.33
CA GLU A 88 -12.12 -12.13 0.21
C GLU A 88 -12.14 -13.51 -0.43
N GLN A 89 -11.84 -13.61 -1.73
CA GLN A 89 -11.78 -14.90 -2.45
C GLN A 89 -10.51 -15.71 -2.16
N SER A 90 -9.53 -15.11 -1.47
CA SER A 90 -8.17 -15.67 -1.39
C SER A 90 -7.73 -16.04 0.02
N GLY A 91 -8.41 -15.59 1.07
CA GLY A 91 -8.08 -15.98 2.44
C GLY A 91 -8.77 -15.14 3.51
N PHE A 92 -8.43 -15.40 4.77
CA PHE A 92 -9.07 -14.80 5.95
C PHE A 92 -8.17 -13.82 6.72
N CYS A 93 -7.01 -13.46 6.16
CA CYS A 93 -6.12 -12.46 6.74
C CYS A 93 -6.82 -11.08 6.80
N PRO A 94 -6.86 -10.39 7.95
CA PRO A 94 -7.40 -9.03 8.02
C PRO A 94 -6.66 -8.09 7.06
N PHE A 95 -7.40 -7.30 6.29
CA PHE A 95 -6.83 -6.40 5.30
C PHE A 95 -7.41 -4.98 5.39
N LEU A 96 -6.65 -4.02 4.88
CA LEU A 96 -7.01 -2.62 4.74
C LEU A 96 -6.62 -2.14 3.34
N ILE A 97 -7.55 -1.51 2.63
CA ILE A 97 -7.28 -0.94 1.30
C ILE A 97 -7.24 0.59 1.42
N ARG A 98 -6.21 1.20 0.82
CA ARG A 98 -6.03 2.64 0.66
C ARG A 98 -5.82 2.93 -0.82
N ILE A 99 -6.75 3.70 -1.39
CA ILE A 99 -6.60 4.22 -2.74
C ILE A 99 -6.12 5.66 -2.60
N VAL A 100 -4.96 5.94 -3.17
CA VAL A 100 -4.38 7.29 -3.12
C VAL A 100 -4.96 8.08 -4.28
N CYS A 101 -5.63 9.19 -3.99
CA CYS A 101 -6.12 10.11 -4.99
C CYS A 101 -5.00 11.05 -5.42
N ARG A 102 -4.97 11.40 -6.71
CA ARG A 102 -3.96 12.29 -7.33
C ARG A 102 -3.80 13.66 -6.64
N GLU A 103 -4.82 14.14 -5.93
CA GLU A 103 -4.77 15.41 -5.16
C GLU A 103 -3.80 15.34 -3.96
N LEU A 104 -3.62 14.17 -3.35
CA LEU A 104 -2.62 13.93 -2.31
C LEU A 104 -1.21 13.79 -2.89
N GLU A 105 -1.07 13.44 -4.17
CA GLU A 105 0.23 13.48 -4.88
C GLU A 105 0.70 14.93 -5.04
N SER A 106 -0.19 15.90 -5.29
CA SER A 106 0.17 17.32 -5.37
C SER A 106 0.64 17.93 -4.04
N TRP A 107 0.08 17.47 -2.91
CA TRP A 107 0.61 17.84 -1.58
C TRP A 107 1.94 17.16 -1.27
N TYR A 108 2.17 15.95 -1.78
CA TYR A 108 3.40 15.19 -1.55
C TYR A 108 4.56 15.63 -2.46
N LEU A 109 4.27 16.07 -3.68
CA LEU A 109 5.25 16.50 -4.69
C LEU A 109 5.41 18.04 -4.78
N GLY A 110 4.63 18.80 -4.00
CA GLY A 110 4.53 20.26 -4.06
C GLY A 110 5.60 21.01 -3.26
N SER A 111 6.88 20.88 -3.62
CA SER A 111 7.82 22.01 -3.56
C SER A 111 9.00 21.79 -4.52
N ARG A 112 8.79 22.00 -5.82
CA ARG A 112 9.87 22.36 -6.76
C ARG A 112 9.31 22.97 -8.04
N SER A 113 8.73 24.15 -7.86
CA SER A 113 8.60 25.24 -8.83
C SER A 113 8.30 26.43 -7.91
N ASP A 114 9.20 27.40 -7.70
CA ASP A 114 9.72 28.26 -8.76
C ASP A 114 11.17 28.66 -8.50
N SER A 115 12.03 28.38 -9.46
CA SER A 115 13.21 29.19 -9.73
C SER A 115 13.32 29.27 -11.23
N ASP A 116 12.61 30.22 -11.83
CA ASP A 116 12.90 30.78 -13.14
C ASP A 116 12.36 32.23 -13.17
N ASP A 117 13.32 33.15 -13.21
CA ASP A 117 13.33 34.47 -13.86
C ASP A 117 12.12 35.41 -13.72
N HIS A 118 12.26 36.44 -12.87
CA HIS A 118 12.47 37.85 -13.27
C HIS A 118 12.86 38.73 -12.07
#